data_AF-A0A9E6B2T8-F1
#
_entry.id   AF-A0A9E6B2T8-F1
#
_cell.length_a   1.000
_cell.length_b   1.000
_cell.length_c   1.000
_cell.angle_alpha   90.00
_cell.angle_beta   90.00
_cell.angle_gamma   90.00
#
_symmetry.space_group_name_H-M   'P 1'
#
loop_
_entity.id
_entity.type
_entity.pdbx_description
1 polymer ?
#
loop_
_entity_poly.entity_id
_entity_poly.type
_entity_poly.pdbx_seq_one_letter_code
_entity_poly.pdbx_strand_id
1 'polypeptide(L)'
;MRRPLLALVTLSISLACSQTPDEIDSQRGALQDAGSFCAEWADAACNSQVVDRCAAESTDHCVGQQERSCKKLINADEYSNRTAFQCLGAVARAYADAELTASELKTVLGAQNECDSVVAGPGAADGACLRTSDCNTDRELECLFRPGNAVGSCQLPEGIEAGHDCSALSSVCGGEYYCDGSHCLSKKAAEEPCSNTEPCGADLHCPAGDDSHCQPTLDTGGECELDEQCASGLCALRTTESVGVCADSVVLNPLSPLCEQLR
;
A
#
# COMPACT_ATOMS: atom_id res chain seq x y z
N MET A 1 -28.44 -12.35 57.23
CA MET A 1 -29.06 -11.66 56.07
C MET A 1 -27.96 -11.34 55.06
N ARG A 2 -27.83 -12.13 53.99
CA ARG A 2 -26.92 -11.87 52.86
C ARG A 2 -27.72 -12.03 51.57
N ARG A 3 -27.84 -10.96 50.79
CA ARG A 3 -28.50 -10.94 49.47
C ARG A 3 -27.44 -11.25 48.40
N PRO A 4 -27.68 -12.19 47.46
CA PRO A 4 -26.85 -12.30 46.27
C PRO A 4 -27.33 -11.28 45.22
N LEU A 5 -26.37 -10.54 44.65
CA LEU A 5 -26.55 -9.70 43.46
C LEU A 5 -26.44 -10.61 42.22
N LEU A 6 -27.51 -10.68 41.42
CA LEU A 6 -27.47 -11.24 40.07
C LEU A 6 -26.83 -10.21 39.14
N ALA A 7 -25.72 -10.59 38.49
CA ALA A 7 -25.16 -9.85 37.36
C ALA A 7 -25.87 -10.29 36.07
N LEU A 8 -26.55 -9.36 35.41
CA LEU A 8 -27.13 -9.55 34.08
C LEU A 8 -26.02 -9.32 33.04
N VAL A 9 -25.61 -10.37 32.32
CA VAL A 9 -24.73 -10.28 31.16
C VAL A 9 -25.60 -10.05 29.93
N THR A 10 -25.62 -8.82 29.41
CA THR A 10 -26.24 -8.50 28.12
C THR A 10 -25.30 -8.92 27.00
N LEU A 11 -25.66 -10.00 26.30
CA LEU A 11 -24.98 -10.50 25.12
C LEU A 11 -25.36 -9.58 23.94
N SER A 12 -24.48 -8.65 23.58
CA SER A 12 -24.62 -7.83 22.38
C SER A 12 -24.31 -8.69 21.15
N ILE A 13 -25.35 -9.11 20.43
CA ILE A 13 -25.22 -9.81 19.15
C ILE A 13 -24.81 -8.75 18.11
N SER A 14 -23.54 -8.77 17.71
CA SER A 14 -23.06 -8.02 16.55
C SER A 14 -23.78 -8.54 15.30
N LEU A 15 -24.68 -7.73 14.73
CA LEU A 15 -25.22 -7.93 13.39
C LEU A 15 -24.08 -7.73 12.38
N ALA A 16 -23.36 -8.80 12.06
CA ALA A 16 -22.58 -8.86 10.83
C ALA A 16 -23.59 -8.93 9.66
N CYS A 17 -23.82 -7.80 9.00
CA CYS A 17 -24.56 -7.74 7.74
C CYS A 17 -23.87 -8.66 6.73
N SER A 18 -24.43 -9.85 6.53
CA SER A 18 -23.95 -10.80 5.53
C SER A 18 -24.55 -10.39 4.20
N GLN A 19 -23.77 -9.69 3.36
CA GLN A 19 -24.16 -9.41 1.98
C GLN A 19 -24.35 -10.72 1.23
N THR A 20 -25.39 -10.79 0.40
CA THR A 20 -25.66 -11.98 -0.41
C THR A 20 -24.70 -12.03 -1.62
N PRO A 21 -24.33 -13.22 -2.12
CA PRO A 21 -23.53 -13.34 -3.34
C PRO A 21 -24.11 -12.57 -4.54
N ASP A 22 -25.45 -12.51 -4.66
CA ASP A 22 -26.15 -11.78 -5.72
C ASP A 22 -25.98 -10.25 -5.61
N GLU A 23 -25.91 -9.68 -4.39
CA GLU A 23 -25.61 -8.26 -4.19
C GLU A 23 -24.15 -7.95 -4.54
N ILE A 24 -23.22 -8.84 -4.20
CA ILE A 24 -21.79 -8.68 -4.51
C ILE A 24 -21.58 -8.72 -6.03
N ASP A 25 -22.25 -9.61 -6.74
CA ASP A 25 -22.15 -9.70 -8.21
C ASP A 25 -22.84 -8.53 -8.91
N SER A 26 -23.97 -8.04 -8.40
CA SER A 26 -24.60 -6.82 -8.91
C SER A 26 -23.72 -5.58 -8.71
N GLN A 27 -23.03 -5.49 -7.58
CA GLN A 27 -22.08 -4.41 -7.31
C GLN A 27 -20.85 -4.54 -8.23
N ARG A 28 -20.28 -5.74 -8.45
CA ARG A 28 -19.19 -5.94 -9.45
C ARG A 28 -19.61 -5.57 -10.86
N GLY A 29 -20.88 -5.76 -11.18
CA GLY A 29 -21.47 -5.28 -12.43
C GLY A 29 -21.36 -3.76 -12.63
N ALA A 30 -21.33 -2.98 -11.55
CA ALA A 30 -21.21 -1.52 -11.60
C ALA A 30 -19.77 -1.04 -11.81
N LEU A 31 -18.77 -1.86 -11.46
CA LEU A 31 -17.34 -1.54 -11.55
C LEU A 31 -16.67 -2.24 -12.75
N GLN A 32 -17.39 -2.47 -13.85
CA GLN A 32 -16.87 -3.24 -14.98
C GLN A 32 -15.76 -2.52 -15.76
N ASP A 33 -15.69 -1.20 -15.69
CA ASP A 33 -14.68 -0.41 -16.38
C ASP A 33 -13.99 0.59 -15.44
N ALA A 34 -12.79 1.02 -15.84
CA ALA A 34 -11.97 1.96 -15.09
C ALA A 34 -12.65 3.31 -14.85
N GLY A 35 -13.55 3.73 -15.75
CA GLY A 35 -14.31 4.97 -15.60
C GLY A 35 -15.26 4.92 -14.42
N SER A 36 -16.09 3.88 -14.35
CA SER A 36 -16.98 3.65 -13.21
C SER A 36 -16.20 3.43 -11.90
N PHE A 37 -15.10 2.69 -11.95
CA PHE A 37 -14.21 2.54 -10.78
C PHE A 37 -13.68 3.88 -10.28
N CYS A 38 -13.18 4.74 -11.17
CA CYS A 38 -12.63 6.03 -10.77
C CYS A 38 -13.70 7.03 -10.28
N ALA A 39 -14.96 6.90 -10.70
CA ALA A 39 -16.05 7.66 -10.12
C ALA A 39 -16.29 7.26 -8.66
N GLU A 40 -16.37 5.95 -8.39
CA GLU A 40 -16.56 5.44 -7.03
C GLU A 40 -15.33 5.68 -6.13
N TRP A 41 -14.12 5.66 -6.69
CA TRP A 41 -12.90 6.09 -6.01
C TRP A 41 -13.03 7.53 -5.53
N ALA A 42 -13.49 8.40 -6.43
CA ALA A 42 -13.61 9.82 -6.15
C ALA A 42 -14.65 10.09 -5.04
N ASP A 43 -15.77 9.39 -5.07
CA ASP A 43 -16.79 9.46 -4.01
C ASP A 43 -16.25 8.95 -2.67
N ALA A 44 -15.47 7.86 -2.67
CA ALA A 44 -14.82 7.33 -1.48
C ALA A 44 -13.79 8.32 -0.88
N ALA A 45 -13.04 9.02 -1.73
CA ALA A 45 -12.02 9.98 -1.31
C ALA A 45 -12.61 11.32 -0.82
N CYS A 46 -13.71 11.78 -1.42
CA CYS A 46 -14.26 13.12 -1.21
C CYS A 46 -15.38 13.18 -0.16
N ASN A 47 -15.15 12.62 1.02
CA ASN A 47 -16.08 12.79 2.14
C ASN A 47 -16.00 14.20 2.76
N SER A 48 -16.97 14.53 3.62
CA SER A 48 -17.07 15.88 4.21
C SER A 48 -15.81 16.28 4.99
N GLN A 49 -15.14 15.35 5.67
CA GLN A 49 -13.92 15.67 6.42
C GLN A 49 -12.79 16.08 5.48
N VAL A 50 -12.61 15.36 4.36
CA VAL A 50 -11.61 15.70 3.36
C VAL A 50 -11.90 17.04 2.70
N VAL A 51 -13.15 17.27 2.30
CA VAL A 51 -13.59 18.55 1.70
C VAL A 51 -13.34 19.71 2.66
N ASP A 52 -13.72 19.57 3.94
CA ASP A 52 -13.52 20.60 4.95
C ASP A 52 -12.03 20.83 5.25
N ARG A 53 -11.25 19.76 5.43
CA ARG A 53 -9.82 19.82 5.77
C ARG A 53 -8.98 20.37 4.62
N CYS A 54 -9.29 20.00 3.38
CA CYS A 54 -8.61 20.55 2.22
C CYS A 54 -9.16 21.91 1.79
N ALA A 55 -10.27 22.39 2.38
CA ALA A 55 -11.00 23.57 1.91
C ALA A 55 -11.28 23.51 0.40
N ALA A 56 -11.78 22.35 -0.05
CA ALA A 56 -12.24 22.17 -1.42
C ALA A 56 -13.46 23.07 -1.69
N GLU A 57 -13.62 23.53 -2.93
CA GLU A 57 -14.70 24.46 -3.29
C GLU A 57 -16.08 23.86 -3.01
N SER A 58 -16.24 22.57 -3.29
CA SER A 58 -17.42 21.77 -2.99
C SER A 58 -17.08 20.28 -3.05
N THR A 59 -17.96 19.42 -2.54
CA THR A 59 -17.85 17.97 -2.71
C THR A 59 -17.80 17.59 -4.20
N ASP A 60 -18.68 18.15 -5.03
CA ASP A 60 -18.70 17.86 -6.47
C ASP A 60 -17.39 18.24 -7.16
N HIS A 61 -16.78 19.36 -6.76
CA HIS A 61 -15.48 19.77 -7.30
C HIS A 61 -14.37 18.80 -6.88
N CYS A 62 -14.35 18.39 -5.61
CA CYS A 62 -13.41 17.37 -5.11
C CYS A 62 -13.56 16.07 -5.90
N VAL A 63 -14.79 15.55 -6.04
CA VAL A 63 -15.08 14.31 -6.78
C VAL A 63 -14.58 14.43 -8.21
N GLY A 64 -14.89 15.52 -8.90
CA GLY A 64 -14.41 15.74 -10.27
C GLY A 64 -12.88 15.77 -10.39
N GLN A 65 -12.16 16.31 -9.39
CA GLN A 65 -10.70 16.28 -9.36
C GLN A 65 -10.15 14.87 -9.10
N GLN A 66 -10.70 14.17 -8.10
CA GLN A 66 -10.25 12.82 -7.74
C GLN A 66 -10.52 11.81 -8.85
N GLU A 67 -11.63 11.91 -9.56
CA GLU A 67 -11.92 11.05 -10.71
C GLU A 67 -10.85 11.24 -11.79
N ARG A 68 -10.43 12.48 -12.06
CA ARG A 68 -9.34 12.78 -13.00
C ARG A 68 -7.98 12.28 -12.50
N SER A 69 -7.71 12.35 -11.21
CA SER A 69 -6.47 11.84 -10.61
C SER A 69 -6.42 10.32 -10.69
N CYS A 70 -7.51 9.62 -10.32
CA CYS A 70 -7.63 8.17 -10.46
C CYS A 70 -7.42 7.73 -11.92
N LYS A 71 -8.01 8.41 -12.90
CA LYS A 71 -7.83 8.10 -14.33
C LYS A 71 -6.39 8.27 -14.85
N LYS A 72 -5.52 8.98 -14.12
CA LYS A 72 -4.08 9.05 -14.42
C LYS A 72 -3.29 7.90 -13.79
N LEU A 73 -3.81 7.36 -12.68
CA LEU A 73 -3.21 6.23 -11.97
C LEU A 73 -3.61 4.90 -12.62
N ILE A 74 -4.88 4.75 -12.99
CA ILE A 74 -5.46 3.54 -13.55
C ILE A 74 -5.57 3.66 -15.06
N ASN A 75 -4.76 2.87 -15.77
CA ASN A 75 -4.89 2.72 -17.20
C ASN A 75 -6.12 1.88 -17.53
N ALA A 76 -7.03 2.41 -18.35
CA ALA A 76 -8.29 1.75 -18.68
C ALA A 76 -8.08 0.40 -19.41
N ASP A 77 -7.02 0.27 -20.20
CA ASP A 77 -6.72 -0.96 -20.94
C ASP A 77 -6.14 -2.07 -20.03
N GLU A 78 -5.68 -1.69 -18.84
CA GLU A 78 -5.05 -2.57 -17.85
C GLU A 78 -5.94 -2.72 -16.60
N TYR A 79 -7.18 -2.25 -16.64
CA TYR A 79 -8.04 -2.32 -15.47
C TYR A 79 -8.58 -3.73 -15.22
N SER A 80 -8.56 -4.15 -13.95
CA SER A 80 -9.26 -5.34 -13.46
C SER A 80 -10.27 -4.97 -12.37
N ASN A 81 -11.47 -5.53 -12.50
CA ASN A 81 -12.52 -5.39 -11.50
C ASN A 81 -12.44 -6.42 -10.37
N ARG A 82 -11.46 -7.34 -10.39
CA ARG A 82 -11.37 -8.48 -9.47
C ARG A 82 -11.23 -8.03 -8.00
N THR A 83 -10.40 -7.02 -7.74
CA THR A 83 -10.16 -6.47 -6.40
C THR A 83 -10.70 -5.05 -6.21
N ALA A 84 -11.46 -4.53 -7.19
CA ALA A 84 -11.94 -3.16 -7.19
C ALA A 84 -12.67 -2.76 -5.89
N PHE A 85 -13.52 -3.63 -5.33
CA PHE A 85 -14.18 -3.35 -4.05
C PHE A 85 -13.25 -3.27 -2.85
N GLN A 86 -12.22 -4.12 -2.81
CA GLN A 86 -11.27 -4.14 -1.71
C GLN A 86 -10.45 -2.85 -1.73
N CYS A 87 -10.02 -2.44 -2.94
CA CYS A 87 -9.36 -1.17 -3.16
C CYS A 87 -10.24 0.03 -2.78
N LEU A 88 -11.48 0.12 -3.27
CA LEU A 88 -12.40 1.22 -2.89
C LEU A 88 -12.65 1.27 -1.38
N GLY A 89 -12.76 0.11 -0.74
CA GLY A 89 -12.85 0.03 0.71
C GLY A 89 -11.59 0.55 1.41
N ALA A 90 -10.41 0.31 0.85
CA ALA A 90 -9.14 0.84 1.38
C ALA A 90 -9.04 2.35 1.19
N VAL A 91 -9.45 2.89 0.02
CA VAL A 91 -9.51 4.34 -0.24
C VAL A 91 -10.48 5.02 0.72
N ALA A 92 -11.68 4.46 0.92
CA ALA A 92 -12.64 4.99 1.87
C ALA A 92 -12.11 5.01 3.32
N ARG A 93 -11.38 3.96 3.73
CA ARG A 93 -10.73 3.93 5.05
C ARG A 93 -9.62 4.97 5.17
N ALA A 94 -8.74 5.05 4.18
CA ALA A 94 -7.63 5.99 4.13
C ALA A 94 -8.09 7.45 4.31
N TYR A 95 -9.21 7.82 3.70
CA TYR A 95 -9.73 9.18 3.79
C TYR A 95 -10.73 9.40 4.93
N ALA A 96 -11.04 8.39 5.75
CA ALA A 96 -12.13 8.42 6.71
C ALA A 96 -11.97 9.48 7.82
N ASP A 97 -10.74 9.79 8.21
CA ASP A 97 -10.39 10.75 9.27
C ASP A 97 -9.55 11.94 8.77
N ALA A 98 -9.28 11.98 7.45
CA ALA A 98 -8.44 12.97 6.79
C ALA A 98 -7.00 13.01 7.34
N GLU A 99 -6.50 11.89 7.85
CA GLU A 99 -5.14 11.69 8.32
C GLU A 99 -4.56 10.43 7.66
N LEU A 100 -3.55 10.60 6.81
CA LEU A 100 -3.03 9.51 5.98
C LEU A 100 -1.72 8.97 6.55
N THR A 101 -1.73 7.71 7.00
CA THR A 101 -0.52 6.94 7.32
C THR A 101 0.32 6.64 6.07
N ALA A 102 1.55 6.17 6.25
CA ALA A 102 2.42 5.75 5.14
C ALA A 102 1.75 4.71 4.22
N SER A 103 1.05 3.73 4.81
CA SER A 103 0.35 2.69 4.05
C SER A 103 -0.84 3.27 3.26
N GLU A 104 -1.59 4.19 3.87
CA GLU A 104 -2.71 4.85 3.21
C GLU A 104 -2.23 5.74 2.06
N LEU A 105 -1.11 6.46 2.22
CA LEU A 105 -0.48 7.22 1.14
C LEU A 105 -0.10 6.32 -0.06
N LYS A 106 0.51 5.16 0.19
CA LYS A 106 0.82 4.18 -0.87
C LYS A 106 -0.43 3.71 -1.60
N THR A 107 -1.51 3.50 -0.86
CA THR A 107 -2.82 3.12 -1.40
C THR A 107 -3.38 4.22 -2.32
N VAL A 108 -3.50 5.45 -1.83
CA VAL A 108 -4.25 6.52 -2.53
C VAL A 108 -3.44 7.28 -3.58
N LEU A 109 -2.10 7.31 -3.46
CA LEU A 109 -1.23 7.97 -4.43
C LEU A 109 -0.58 7.00 -5.42
N GLY A 110 -0.35 5.76 -4.98
CA GLY A 110 0.37 4.77 -5.76
C GLY A 110 -0.50 3.64 -6.31
N ALA A 111 -1.79 3.57 -5.91
CA ALA A 111 -2.64 2.40 -6.15
C ALA A 111 -1.95 1.09 -5.71
N GLN A 112 -1.27 1.10 -4.56
CA GLN A 112 -0.59 -0.07 -4.00
C GLN A 112 -1.45 -0.74 -2.91
N ASN A 113 -0.90 -1.75 -2.23
CA ASN A 113 -1.59 -2.56 -1.22
C ASN A 113 -2.85 -3.18 -1.80
N GLU A 114 -4.02 -3.04 -1.18
CA GLU A 114 -5.29 -3.59 -1.68
C GLU A 114 -5.71 -3.06 -3.06
N CYS A 115 -5.04 -2.01 -3.56
CA CYS A 115 -5.25 -1.45 -4.88
C CYS A 115 -4.26 -1.95 -5.95
N ASP A 116 -3.24 -2.73 -5.60
CA ASP A 116 -2.21 -3.18 -6.55
C ASP A 116 -2.79 -3.99 -7.72
N SER A 117 -3.86 -4.73 -7.44
CA SER A 117 -4.47 -5.69 -8.35
C SER A 117 -5.66 -5.12 -9.13
N VAL A 118 -6.00 -3.84 -8.94
CA VAL A 118 -6.97 -3.17 -9.83
C VAL A 118 -6.37 -2.81 -11.19
N VAL A 119 -5.04 -2.93 -11.31
CA VAL A 119 -4.30 -2.86 -12.57
C VAL A 119 -3.80 -4.27 -12.90
N ALA A 120 -4.48 -4.94 -13.83
CA ALA A 120 -3.99 -6.11 -14.54
C ALA A 120 -3.04 -5.66 -15.66
N GLY A 121 -1.75 -5.63 -15.35
CA GLY A 121 -0.72 -5.36 -16.34
C GLY A 121 -0.76 -6.32 -17.53
N PRO A 122 -0.23 -5.92 -18.69
CA PRO A 122 -0.24 -6.73 -19.91
C PRO A 122 0.73 -7.91 -19.85
N GLY A 123 1.65 -7.94 -18.89
CA GLY A 123 2.70 -8.95 -18.74
C GLY A 123 2.15 -10.33 -18.49
N ALA A 124 2.47 -11.27 -19.38
CA ALA A 124 2.22 -12.70 -19.18
C ALA A 124 3.29 -13.31 -18.27
N ALA A 125 3.04 -14.55 -17.81
CA ALA A 125 4.03 -15.33 -17.06
C ALA A 125 5.37 -15.39 -17.82
N ASP A 126 6.47 -15.29 -17.08
CA ASP A 126 7.85 -15.17 -17.55
C ASP A 126 8.17 -13.88 -18.33
N GLY A 127 7.19 -13.01 -18.56
CA GLY A 127 7.38 -11.71 -19.20
C GLY A 127 8.28 -10.78 -18.36
N ALA A 128 9.00 -9.88 -19.02
CA ALA A 128 9.81 -8.87 -18.34
C ALA A 128 8.94 -7.79 -17.70
N CYS A 129 9.36 -7.27 -16.54
CA CYS A 129 8.65 -6.23 -15.81
C CYS A 129 9.62 -5.33 -15.04
N LEU A 130 9.16 -4.12 -14.69
CA LEU A 130 9.87 -3.17 -13.83
C LEU A 130 9.11 -2.90 -12.53
N ARG A 131 7.85 -3.35 -12.44
CA ARG A 131 6.96 -3.23 -11.28
C ARG A 131 5.82 -4.24 -11.40
N THR A 132 5.17 -4.56 -10.28
CA THR A 132 4.08 -5.53 -10.24
C THR A 132 2.92 -5.19 -11.18
N SER A 133 2.59 -3.90 -11.35
CA SER A 133 1.53 -3.47 -12.27
C SER A 133 1.85 -3.67 -13.75
N ASP A 134 3.08 -4.04 -14.11
CA ASP A 134 3.39 -4.48 -15.48
C ASP A 134 2.94 -5.93 -15.73
N CYS A 135 2.67 -6.69 -14.65
CA CYS A 135 2.28 -8.09 -14.69
C CYS A 135 0.76 -8.27 -14.58
N ASN A 136 0.24 -9.34 -15.17
CA ASN A 136 -1.18 -9.65 -15.11
C ASN A 136 -1.57 -10.18 -13.72
N THR A 137 -2.01 -9.27 -12.86
CA THR A 137 -2.46 -9.55 -11.49
C THR A 137 -3.73 -10.40 -11.43
N ASP A 138 -4.55 -10.44 -12.48
CA ASP A 138 -5.69 -11.38 -12.58
C ASP A 138 -5.27 -12.85 -12.55
N ARG A 139 -4.03 -13.12 -12.99
CA ARG A 139 -3.38 -14.42 -12.93
C ARG A 139 -2.44 -14.56 -11.73
N GLU A 140 -2.56 -13.66 -10.76
CA GLU A 140 -1.76 -13.64 -9.53
C GLU A 140 -0.25 -13.53 -9.82
N LEU A 141 0.10 -12.89 -10.94
CA LEU A 141 1.49 -12.67 -11.31
C LEU A 141 2.02 -11.40 -10.64
N GLU A 142 3.19 -11.51 -10.03
CA GLU A 142 3.94 -10.40 -9.46
C GLU A 142 5.26 -10.20 -10.19
N CYS A 143 5.77 -8.97 -10.17
CA CYS A 143 7.08 -8.68 -10.74
C CYS A 143 8.19 -9.04 -9.76
N LEU A 144 8.81 -10.21 -9.96
CA LEU A 144 9.87 -10.70 -9.08
C LEU A 144 11.25 -10.35 -9.64
N PHE A 145 12.08 -9.77 -8.79
CA PHE A 145 13.47 -9.44 -9.09
C PHE A 145 14.42 -10.48 -8.51
N ARG A 146 15.53 -10.75 -9.21
CA ARG A 146 16.63 -11.56 -8.71
C ARG A 146 17.84 -10.67 -8.41
N PRO A 147 18.65 -11.01 -7.39
CA PRO A 147 19.86 -10.24 -7.07
C PRO A 147 20.71 -9.97 -8.32
N GLY A 148 21.10 -8.71 -8.52
CA GLY A 148 21.90 -8.27 -9.66
C GLY A 148 21.13 -7.96 -10.96
N ASN A 149 19.81 -8.16 -11.00
CA ASN A 149 18.99 -7.85 -12.18
C ASN A 149 18.14 -6.60 -11.97
N ALA A 150 18.27 -5.64 -12.88
CA ALA A 150 17.46 -4.40 -12.89
C ALA A 150 16.06 -4.59 -13.53
N VAL A 151 15.84 -5.72 -14.20
CA VAL A 151 14.56 -6.09 -14.83
C VAL A 151 14.07 -7.38 -14.18
N GLY A 152 12.84 -7.35 -13.69
CA GLY A 152 12.18 -8.50 -13.08
C GLY A 152 11.49 -9.39 -14.10
N SER A 153 10.84 -10.45 -13.60
CA SER A 153 9.98 -11.32 -14.39
C SER A 153 8.61 -11.49 -13.72
N CYS A 154 7.54 -11.51 -14.51
CA CYS A 154 6.19 -11.77 -14.06
C CYS A 154 6.03 -13.24 -13.69
N GLN A 155 5.89 -13.53 -12.41
CA GLN A 155 5.91 -14.88 -11.87
C GLN A 155 4.75 -15.07 -10.90
N LEU A 156 4.27 -16.31 -10.79
CA LEU A 156 3.39 -16.68 -9.68
C LEU A 156 4.28 -16.94 -8.45
N PRO A 157 4.19 -16.15 -7.37
CA PRO A 157 5.11 -16.29 -6.24
C PRO A 157 4.93 -17.63 -5.51
N GLU A 158 6.07 -18.26 -5.18
CA GLU A 158 6.11 -19.46 -4.37
C GLU A 158 6.90 -19.18 -3.09
N GLY A 159 6.23 -19.28 -1.95
CA GLY A 159 6.84 -19.06 -0.63
C GLY A 159 7.87 -20.13 -0.30
N ILE A 160 9.11 -19.73 -0.04
CA ILE A 160 10.22 -20.60 0.34
C ILE A 160 10.56 -20.41 1.82
N GLU A 161 10.71 -21.54 2.52
CA GLU A 161 11.10 -21.58 3.93
C GLU A 161 12.57 -21.18 4.15
N ALA A 162 12.89 -20.81 5.39
CA ALA A 162 14.25 -20.45 5.80
C ALA A 162 15.28 -21.53 5.45
N GLY A 163 16.41 -21.11 4.86
CA GLY A 163 17.52 -21.99 4.49
C GLY A 163 17.29 -22.87 3.26
N HIS A 164 16.12 -22.81 2.62
CA HIS A 164 15.82 -23.56 1.41
C HIS A 164 16.22 -22.80 0.14
N ASP A 165 16.31 -23.54 -0.98
CA ASP A 165 16.70 -23.00 -2.27
C ASP A 165 15.64 -22.01 -2.81
N CYS A 166 16.10 -20.83 -3.20
CA CYS A 166 15.29 -19.76 -3.77
C CYS A 166 15.80 -19.33 -5.16
N SER A 167 16.56 -20.21 -5.83
CA SER A 167 17.18 -19.89 -7.12
C SER A 167 16.18 -19.82 -8.27
N ALA A 168 15.02 -20.46 -8.13
CA ALA A 168 13.95 -20.42 -9.13
C ALA A 168 13.31 -19.02 -9.22
N LEU A 169 12.85 -18.64 -10.42
CA LEU A 169 12.32 -17.29 -10.68
C LEU A 169 11.03 -16.97 -9.93
N SER A 170 10.25 -17.97 -9.53
CA SER A 170 9.02 -17.84 -8.73
C SER A 170 9.29 -17.72 -7.22
N SER A 171 10.46 -18.09 -6.74
CA SER A 171 10.73 -18.24 -5.30
C SER A 171 10.79 -16.91 -4.56
N VAL A 172 9.98 -16.77 -3.51
CA VAL A 172 9.97 -15.62 -2.59
C VAL A 172 10.23 -16.12 -1.17
N CYS A 173 11.23 -15.56 -0.50
CA CYS A 173 11.50 -15.88 0.90
C CYS A 173 10.49 -15.20 1.82
N GLY A 174 10.12 -15.86 2.92
CA GLY A 174 9.23 -15.26 3.93
C GLY A 174 9.77 -13.95 4.53
N GLY A 175 8.91 -13.16 5.17
CA GLY A 175 9.19 -11.75 5.52
C GLY A 175 10.48 -11.45 6.31
N GLU A 176 10.96 -12.38 7.15
CA GLU A 176 12.21 -12.24 7.92
C GLU A 176 13.47 -12.69 7.16
N TYR A 177 13.30 -13.13 5.90
CA TYR A 177 14.33 -13.73 5.08
C TYR A 177 14.46 -12.99 3.74
N TYR A 178 15.62 -13.10 3.10
CA TYR A 178 15.87 -12.63 1.74
C TYR A 178 16.56 -13.72 0.92
N CYS A 179 16.44 -13.66 -0.40
CA CYS A 179 17.11 -14.60 -1.30
C CYS A 179 18.47 -14.05 -1.71
N ASP A 180 19.56 -14.76 -1.40
CA ASP A 180 20.92 -14.39 -1.86
C ASP A 180 21.22 -14.82 -3.32
N GLY A 181 20.21 -15.36 -4.01
CA GLY A 181 20.31 -15.98 -5.33
C GLY A 181 20.42 -17.50 -5.29
N SER A 182 20.64 -18.09 -4.11
CA SER A 182 20.65 -19.53 -3.88
C SER A 182 19.74 -19.94 -2.73
N HIS A 183 19.81 -19.33 -1.55
CA HIS A 183 19.04 -19.73 -0.37
C HIS A 183 18.33 -18.54 0.31
N CYS A 184 17.25 -18.86 1.02
CA CYS A 184 16.58 -17.90 1.91
C CYS A 184 17.38 -17.73 3.21
N LEU A 185 18.05 -16.59 3.35
CA LEU A 185 18.85 -16.22 4.52
C LEU A 185 18.12 -15.22 5.39
N SER A 186 18.36 -15.24 6.71
CA SER A 186 17.80 -14.24 7.61
C SER A 186 18.29 -12.86 7.22
N LYS A 187 17.41 -11.87 7.30
CA LYS A 187 17.76 -10.46 7.14
C LYS A 187 18.80 -10.02 8.17
N LYS A 188 19.59 -9.00 7.82
CA LYS A 188 20.73 -8.53 8.60
C LYS A 188 20.29 -7.90 9.92
N ALA A 189 20.98 -8.24 11.01
CA ALA A 189 20.78 -7.65 12.31
C ALA A 189 21.42 -6.26 12.42
N ALA A 190 21.15 -5.56 13.52
CA ALA A 190 21.76 -4.25 13.79
C ALA A 190 23.29 -4.31 13.73
N GLU A 191 23.90 -3.28 13.15
CA GLU A 191 25.35 -3.15 12.94
C GLU A 191 25.97 -4.19 11.99
N GLU A 192 25.19 -5.07 11.34
CA GLU A 192 25.71 -5.93 10.28
C GLU A 192 25.78 -5.19 8.94
N PRO A 193 26.76 -5.50 8.07
CA PRO A 193 26.84 -4.95 6.73
C PRO A 193 25.57 -5.26 5.93
N CYS A 194 25.07 -4.26 5.21
CA CYS A 194 23.83 -4.35 4.47
C CYS A 194 23.95 -3.73 3.08
N SER A 195 23.01 -4.11 2.21
CA SER A 195 22.88 -3.54 0.87
C SER A 195 21.46 -3.75 0.35
N ASN A 196 21.16 -3.22 -0.84
CA ASN A 196 19.87 -3.47 -1.51
C ASN A 196 19.59 -4.96 -1.77
N THR A 197 20.64 -5.80 -1.85
CA THR A 197 20.51 -7.26 -2.02
C THR A 197 20.65 -8.04 -0.71
N GLU A 198 21.05 -7.36 0.37
CA GLU A 198 21.23 -7.93 1.70
C GLU A 198 20.52 -7.02 2.72
N PRO A 199 19.17 -7.05 2.74
CA PRO A 199 18.39 -6.10 3.51
C PRO A 199 18.45 -6.35 5.01
N CYS A 200 18.22 -5.28 5.76
CA CYS A 200 18.10 -5.31 7.21
C CYS A 200 16.79 -5.94 7.68
N GLY A 201 16.78 -6.44 8.91
CA GLY A 201 15.58 -6.96 9.59
C GLY A 201 14.53 -5.87 9.85
N ALA A 202 13.42 -6.28 10.47
CA ALA A 202 12.39 -5.34 10.90
C ALA A 202 12.98 -4.24 11.82
N ASP A 203 12.40 -3.04 11.76
CA ASP A 203 12.80 -1.86 12.55
C ASP A 203 14.24 -1.36 12.31
N LEU A 204 14.87 -1.83 11.23
CA LEU A 204 16.19 -1.42 10.79
C LEU A 204 16.14 -0.95 9.33
N HIS A 205 17.02 -0.02 8.97
CA HIS A 205 17.22 0.44 7.61
C HIS A 205 18.70 0.33 7.21
N CYS A 206 18.95 0.24 5.90
CA CYS A 206 20.29 0.24 5.35
C CYS A 206 20.58 1.61 4.73
N PRO A 207 21.46 2.45 5.32
CA PRO A 207 21.83 3.73 4.73
C PRO A 207 22.44 3.55 3.34
N ALA A 208 22.44 4.62 2.54
CA ALA A 208 23.14 4.61 1.25
C ALA A 208 24.67 4.72 1.46
N GLY A 209 25.43 3.82 0.84
CA GLY A 209 26.90 3.83 0.85
C GLY A 209 27.53 2.43 0.74
N ASP A 210 28.78 2.36 0.32
CA ASP A 210 29.49 1.10 0.04
C ASP A 210 29.86 0.29 1.30
N ASP A 211 29.87 0.94 2.48
CA ASP A 211 30.17 0.34 3.79
C ASP A 211 28.98 0.52 4.76
N SER A 212 27.76 0.41 4.23
CA SER A 212 26.55 0.62 5.02
C SER A 212 26.27 -0.56 5.95
N HIS A 213 25.80 -0.24 7.15
CA HIS A 213 25.44 -1.20 8.18
C HIS A 213 24.02 -0.92 8.63
N CYS A 214 23.31 -1.96 9.05
CA CYS A 214 21.93 -1.81 9.51
C CYS A 214 21.83 -0.91 10.73
N GLN A 215 21.01 0.12 10.63
CA GLN A 215 20.75 1.11 11.68
C GLN A 215 19.29 1.06 12.11
N PRO A 216 18.98 1.31 13.39
CA PRO A 216 17.60 1.49 13.84
C PRO A 216 16.85 2.51 12.98
N THR A 217 15.60 2.22 12.67
CA THR A 217 14.69 3.26 12.16
C THR A 217 14.45 4.32 13.23
N LEU A 218 14.16 5.53 12.77
CA LEU A 218 13.91 6.71 13.56
C LEU A 218 12.45 6.76 14.02
N ASP A 219 12.26 7.15 15.28
CA ASP A 219 10.94 7.47 15.82
C ASP A 219 10.39 8.77 15.24
N THR A 220 9.09 9.00 15.42
CA THR A 220 8.38 10.23 15.06
C THR A 220 9.12 11.47 15.57
N GLY A 221 9.37 12.43 14.68
CA GLY A 221 10.11 13.66 14.93
C GLY A 221 11.62 13.56 14.70
N GLY A 222 12.18 12.37 14.43
CA GLY A 222 13.57 12.22 13.98
C GLY A 222 13.80 12.83 12.60
N GLU A 223 14.97 13.42 12.36
CA GLU A 223 15.34 13.97 11.04
C GLU A 223 15.62 12.85 10.04
N CYS A 224 15.00 12.93 8.87
CA CYS A 224 15.10 11.92 7.82
C CYS A 224 15.28 12.55 6.45
N GLU A 225 15.80 11.80 5.50
CA GLU A 225 15.92 12.12 4.08
C GLU A 225 15.04 11.18 3.24
N LEU A 226 14.78 9.97 3.74
CA LEU A 226 14.03 8.91 3.05
C LEU A 226 13.02 8.24 3.99
N ASP A 227 11.90 7.79 3.42
CA ASP A 227 10.83 7.09 4.13
C ASP A 227 11.32 5.86 4.92
N GLU A 228 12.27 5.10 4.35
CA GLU A 228 12.83 3.89 4.94
C GLU A 228 13.60 4.13 6.23
N GLN A 229 14.01 5.37 6.50
CA GLN A 229 14.68 5.72 7.75
C GLN A 229 13.69 5.82 8.92
N CYS A 230 12.39 5.95 8.66
CA CYS A 230 11.37 6.15 9.69
C CYS A 230 10.68 4.84 10.05
N ALA A 231 10.41 4.61 11.34
CA ALA A 231 9.71 3.41 11.79
C ALA A 231 8.29 3.31 11.19
N SER A 232 7.66 4.47 10.92
CA SER A 232 6.37 4.58 10.23
C SER A 232 6.45 4.33 8.73
N GLY A 233 7.65 4.36 8.13
CA GLY A 233 7.83 4.37 6.68
C GLY A 233 7.43 5.70 6.02
N LEU A 234 7.42 6.81 6.77
CA LEU A 234 7.07 8.13 6.25
C LEU A 234 8.04 9.21 6.75
N CYS A 235 8.78 9.77 5.80
CA CYS A 235 9.60 10.96 5.97
C CYS A 235 8.86 12.18 5.38
N ALA A 236 8.34 13.04 6.24
CA ALA A 236 7.61 14.23 5.84
C ALA A 236 8.57 15.32 5.34
N LEU A 237 8.95 15.23 4.06
CA LEU A 237 9.72 16.25 3.36
C LEU A 237 8.84 17.46 3.04
N ARG A 238 9.36 18.67 3.25
CA ARG A 238 8.78 19.86 2.62
C ARG A 238 9.26 19.90 1.17
N THR A 239 8.41 20.33 0.25
CA THR A 239 8.62 20.25 -1.22
C THR A 239 9.93 20.85 -1.76
N THR A 240 10.68 21.59 -0.95
CA THR A 240 11.96 22.21 -1.31
C THR A 240 13.13 21.81 -0.40
N GLU A 241 12.91 20.94 0.58
CA GLU A 241 13.91 20.53 1.57
C GLU A 241 14.38 19.10 1.26
N SER A 242 15.68 18.84 1.39
CA SER A 242 16.27 17.49 1.26
C SER A 242 16.25 16.70 2.56
N VAL A 243 15.81 17.35 3.66
CA VAL A 243 15.70 16.78 5.00
C VAL A 243 14.30 17.10 5.51
N GLY A 244 13.64 16.10 6.06
CA GLY A 244 12.31 16.16 6.65
C GLY A 244 12.32 15.59 8.06
N VAL A 245 11.14 15.23 8.54
CA VAL A 245 10.97 14.59 9.84
C VAL A 245 10.12 13.34 9.72
N CYS A 246 10.46 12.30 10.47
CA CYS A 246 9.65 11.11 10.56
C CYS A 246 8.28 11.46 11.14
N ALA A 247 7.22 11.02 10.48
CA ALA A 247 5.85 11.28 10.87
C ALA A 247 5.06 9.97 10.87
N ASP A 248 4.11 9.82 11.78
CA ASP A 248 3.24 8.64 11.77
C ASP A 248 2.16 8.75 10.68
N SER A 249 1.83 9.99 10.31
CA SER A 249 0.76 10.31 9.39
C SER A 249 0.90 11.72 8.80
N VAL A 250 0.13 11.99 7.75
CA VAL A 250 -0.05 13.32 7.15
C VAL A 250 -1.48 13.77 7.36
N VAL A 251 -1.66 14.81 8.17
CA VAL A 251 -2.97 15.45 8.35
C VAL A 251 -3.28 16.35 7.16
N LEU A 252 -4.40 16.08 6.48
CA LEU A 252 -4.88 16.91 5.38
C LEU A 252 -5.20 18.32 5.89
N ASN A 253 -4.70 19.30 5.15
CA ASN A 253 -4.92 20.72 5.40
C ASN A 253 -4.76 21.50 4.10
N PRO A 254 -5.28 22.74 3.97
CA PRO A 254 -5.33 23.43 2.69
C PRO A 254 -3.96 23.80 2.08
N LEU A 255 -2.88 23.68 2.87
CA LEU A 255 -1.50 23.93 2.45
C LEU A 255 -0.74 22.63 2.13
N SER A 256 -1.33 21.47 2.41
CA SER A 256 -0.73 20.18 2.06
C SER A 256 -0.74 19.99 0.55
N PRO A 257 0.38 19.59 -0.08
CA PRO A 257 0.41 19.24 -1.50
C PRO A 257 -0.62 18.16 -1.88
N LEU A 258 -1.00 17.29 -0.93
CA LEU A 258 -2.04 16.29 -1.14
C LEU A 258 -3.40 16.92 -1.41
N CYS A 259 -3.69 18.05 -0.75
CA CYS A 259 -4.94 18.77 -0.96
C CYS A 259 -4.97 19.52 -2.30
N GLU A 260 -3.84 19.77 -2.98
CA GLU A 260 -3.86 20.36 -4.33
C GLU A 260 -4.56 19.44 -5.34
N GLN A 261 -4.51 18.13 -5.13
CA GLN A 261 -5.20 17.14 -5.97
C GLN A 261 -6.66 16.94 -5.56
N LEU A 262 -7.08 17.48 -4.42
CA LEU A 262 -8.43 17.37 -3.84
C LEU A 262 -9.24 18.67 -3.96
N ARG A 263 -8.58 19.79 -4.29
CA ARG A 263 -9.18 21.13 -4.38
C ARG A 263 -9.58 21.53 -5.78
#